data_AF-A0A2P8NDH1-F1
#
_entry.id   AF-A0A2P8NDH1-F1
#
_cell.length_a   1.000
_cell.length_b   1.000
_cell.length_c   1.000
_cell.angle_alpha   90.00
_cell.angle_beta   90.00
_cell.angle_gamma   90.00
#
_symmetry.space_group_name_H-M   'P 1'
#
loop_
_entity.id
_entity.type
_entity.pdbx_description
1 polymer ?
#
loop_
_entity_poly.entity_id
_entity_poly.type
_entity_poly.pdbx_seq_one_letter_code
_entity_poly.pdbx_strand_id
1 'polypeptide(L)'
;MSLLADETLIAGWRCYDWRNARALLEHKFFAEWKDLLEVLSAFRLTHTQLSAKGGNKTEIAGSLDSSFYRRGWVEKQFHTAISVDGVTEETPTHDIDCYRNRVAVELEWNNKDPFYDRDLNNFRLLYDLRVVDVGVMVTRSTSLMQWLRTNHKMLEKAPGTYGASTTHFDKLEPRILGGGAGGCPVFVFAMTEQLYVDDR
;
A
#
# COMPACT_ATOMS: atom_id res chain seq x y z
N MET A 1 -15.63 -12.00 10.17
CA MET A 1 -14.25 -12.09 10.71
C MET A 1 -13.53 -10.83 10.27
N SER A 2 -12.77 -10.17 11.14
CA SER A 2 -12.02 -8.94 10.83
C SER A 2 -10.56 -9.17 11.22
N LEU A 3 -9.64 -8.51 10.52
CA LEU A 3 -8.22 -8.56 10.82
C LEU A 3 -7.95 -7.76 12.10
N LEU A 4 -7.16 -8.35 13.00
CA LEU A 4 -6.73 -7.66 14.22
C LEU A 4 -5.60 -6.69 13.87
N ALA A 5 -5.74 -5.44 14.31
CA ALA A 5 -4.71 -4.43 14.15
C ALA A 5 -3.62 -4.58 15.23
N ASP A 6 -2.36 -4.54 14.81
CA ASP A 6 -1.22 -4.23 15.68
C ASP A 6 -0.90 -2.74 15.56
N GLU A 7 -1.19 -1.99 16.62
CA GLU A 7 -0.89 -0.55 16.71
C GLU A 7 0.45 -0.26 17.42
N THR A 8 1.17 -1.31 17.85
CA THR A 8 2.40 -1.19 18.64
C THR A 8 3.66 -1.26 17.79
N LEU A 9 3.56 -1.79 16.56
CA LEU A 9 4.69 -2.00 15.68
C LEU A 9 5.36 -0.69 15.22
N ILE A 10 4.55 0.28 14.75
CA ILE A 10 5.03 1.61 14.35
C ILE A 10 4.02 2.64 14.85
N ALA A 11 4.51 3.64 15.60
CA ALA A 11 3.67 4.73 16.06
C ALA A 11 2.99 5.45 14.89
N GLY A 12 1.68 5.68 15.03
CA GLY A 12 0.86 6.31 13.99
C GLY A 12 0.43 5.39 12.83
N TRP A 13 0.70 4.09 12.93
CA TRP A 13 0.26 3.09 11.95
C TRP A 13 -0.59 2.01 12.60
N ARG A 14 -1.59 1.53 11.86
CA ARG A 14 -2.32 0.29 12.16
C ARG A 14 -1.84 -0.79 11.22
N CYS A 15 -1.27 -1.85 11.76
CA CYS A 15 -0.66 -2.91 10.97
C CYS A 15 -1.54 -4.16 10.98
N TYR A 16 -1.69 -4.83 9.83
CA TYR A 16 -2.51 -6.02 9.71
C TYR A 16 -1.75 -7.12 9.01
N ASP A 17 -1.76 -8.31 9.59
CA ASP A 17 -1.08 -9.49 9.04
C ASP A 17 -2.10 -10.46 8.44
N TRP A 18 -1.88 -10.82 7.18
CA TRP A 18 -2.67 -11.84 6.48
C TRP A 18 -1.78 -12.96 5.98
N ARG A 19 -2.12 -14.20 6.38
CA ARG A 19 -1.41 -15.44 6.02
C ARG A 19 0.08 -15.43 6.41
N ASN A 20 0.39 -14.94 7.61
CA ASN A 20 1.74 -14.94 8.17
C ASN A 20 2.75 -14.14 7.33
N ALA A 21 2.29 -13.09 6.65
CA ALA A 21 3.14 -12.19 5.90
C ALA A 21 4.21 -11.57 6.81
N ARG A 22 3.85 -11.24 8.05
CA ARG A 22 4.79 -10.74 9.06
C ARG A 22 5.95 -11.70 9.30
N ALA A 23 5.68 -12.99 9.51
CA ALA A 23 6.71 -13.98 9.78
C ALA A 23 7.69 -14.13 8.60
N LEU A 24 7.19 -14.06 7.36
CA LEU A 24 8.04 -14.06 6.17
C LEU A 24 8.90 -12.81 6.11
N LEU A 25 8.33 -11.63 6.37
CA LEU A 25 9.07 -10.37 6.39
C LEU A 25 10.15 -10.37 7.48
N GLU A 26 9.81 -10.74 8.71
CA GLU A 26 10.72 -10.72 9.86
C GLU A 26 11.88 -11.71 9.74
N HIS A 27 11.64 -12.90 9.17
CA HIS A 27 12.64 -13.98 9.17
C HIS A 27 13.31 -14.23 7.82
N LYS A 28 12.57 -14.15 6.71
CA LYS A 28 13.10 -14.42 5.37
C LYS A 28 13.56 -13.14 4.67
N PHE A 29 12.81 -12.06 4.82
CA PHE A 29 13.06 -10.77 4.15
C PHE A 29 13.50 -9.69 5.14
N PHE A 30 14.38 -10.05 6.07
CA PHE A 30 14.76 -9.20 7.20
C PHE A 30 15.28 -7.81 6.77
N ALA A 31 16.04 -7.73 5.66
CA ALA A 31 16.55 -6.46 5.15
C ALA A 31 15.42 -5.58 4.60
N GLU A 32 14.51 -6.16 3.83
CA GLU A 32 13.32 -5.47 3.31
C GLU A 32 12.37 -5.05 4.44
N TRP A 33 12.21 -5.90 5.46
CA TRP A 33 11.43 -5.57 6.65
C TRP A 33 12.00 -4.39 7.41
N LYS A 34 13.31 -4.38 7.64
CA LYS A 34 14.00 -3.25 8.27
C LYS A 34 13.81 -1.96 7.47
N ASP A 35 13.91 -2.01 6.14
CA ASP A 35 13.63 -0.86 5.29
C ASP A 35 12.20 -0.35 5.44
N LEU A 36 11.20 -1.25 5.41
CA LEU A 36 9.79 -0.90 5.61
C LEU A 36 9.59 -0.17 6.93
N LEU A 37 10.12 -0.70 8.04
CA LEU A 37 9.99 -0.07 9.35
C LEU A 37 10.69 1.29 9.40
N GLU A 38 11.91 1.41 8.86
CA GLU A 38 12.65 2.68 8.88
C GLU A 38 12.02 3.76 7.99
N VAL A 39 11.53 3.40 6.79
CA VAL A 39 10.86 4.35 5.90
C VAL A 39 9.53 4.81 6.49
N LEU A 40 8.70 3.87 6.93
CA LEU A 40 7.34 4.17 7.40
C LEU A 40 7.34 4.85 8.78
N SER A 41 8.30 4.55 9.66
CA SER A 41 8.45 5.25 10.94
C SER A 41 8.90 6.70 10.79
N ALA A 42 9.68 7.02 9.76
CA ALA A 42 10.13 8.37 9.45
C ALA A 42 9.07 9.20 8.68
N PHE A 43 8.11 8.54 8.05
CA PHE A 43 7.10 9.20 7.23
C PHE A 43 6.16 10.09 8.05
N ARG A 44 5.82 11.26 7.51
CA ARG A 44 4.86 12.22 8.09
C ARG A 44 3.96 12.76 6.98
N LEU A 45 2.72 13.08 7.35
CA LEU A 45 1.74 13.74 6.49
C LEU A 45 1.73 15.23 6.82
N THR A 46 2.45 16.04 6.04
CA THR A 46 2.54 17.48 6.31
C THR A 46 1.27 18.22 5.89
N HIS A 47 0.97 19.35 6.54
CA HIS A 47 -0.12 20.24 6.14
C HIS A 47 0.10 20.74 4.71
N THR A 48 1.33 21.11 4.36
CA THR A 48 1.71 21.55 3.01
C THR A 48 1.31 20.51 1.94
N GLN A 49 1.68 19.23 2.13
CA GLN A 49 1.30 18.16 1.20
C GLN A 49 -0.22 17.93 1.13
N LEU A 50 -0.90 18.00 2.28
CA LEU A 50 -2.34 17.78 2.34
C LEU A 50 -3.16 18.94 1.76
N SER A 51 -2.62 20.16 1.72
CA SER A 51 -3.31 21.37 1.25
C SER A 51 -3.01 21.73 -0.22
N ALA A 52 -1.91 21.23 -0.80
CA ALA A 52 -1.52 21.47 -2.19
C ALA A 52 -2.66 21.28 -3.21
N LYS A 53 -2.84 22.22 -4.15
CA LYS A 53 -3.92 22.15 -5.17
C LYS A 53 -3.48 21.27 -6.35
N GLY A 54 -4.26 20.24 -6.72
CA GLY A 54 -3.95 19.30 -7.82
C GLY A 54 -3.88 17.84 -7.36
N GLY A 55 -3.88 16.89 -8.31
CA GLY A 55 -3.99 15.43 -8.07
C GLY A 55 -2.85 14.86 -7.23
N ASN A 56 -3.12 14.69 -5.94
CA ASN A 56 -2.17 14.49 -4.84
C ASN A 56 -1.47 13.11 -4.74
N LYS A 57 -1.50 12.22 -5.76
CA LYS A 57 -0.71 10.98 -5.69
C LYS A 57 0.79 11.30 -5.75
N THR A 58 1.20 12.27 -6.58
CA THR A 58 2.61 12.47 -6.94
C THR A 58 3.53 12.84 -5.78
N GLU A 59 3.10 13.68 -4.83
CA GLU A 59 4.01 14.18 -3.79
C GLU A 59 4.08 13.26 -2.57
N ILE A 60 2.92 12.83 -2.06
CA ILE A 60 2.86 11.91 -0.91
C ILE A 60 3.39 10.54 -1.32
N ALA A 61 2.90 9.97 -2.44
CA ALA A 61 3.38 8.68 -2.90
C ALA A 61 4.85 8.75 -3.31
N GLY A 62 5.20 9.75 -4.14
CA GLY A 62 6.57 9.94 -4.59
C GLY A 62 7.59 10.14 -3.46
N SER A 63 7.20 10.72 -2.32
CA SER A 63 8.08 10.85 -1.15
C SER A 63 8.42 9.50 -0.50
N LEU A 64 7.45 8.59 -0.42
CA LEU A 64 7.64 7.23 0.09
C LEU A 64 8.44 6.40 -0.92
N ASP A 65 8.05 6.44 -2.19
CA ASP A 65 8.73 5.72 -3.27
C ASP A 65 10.21 6.12 -3.34
N SER A 66 10.50 7.42 -3.32
CA SER A 66 11.88 7.93 -3.31
C SER A 66 12.68 7.45 -2.10
N SER A 67 12.03 7.27 -0.95
CA SER A 67 12.68 6.76 0.26
C SER A 67 13.04 5.28 0.15
N PHE A 68 12.18 4.49 -0.49
CA PHE A 68 12.49 3.10 -0.85
C PHE A 68 13.54 3.01 -1.96
N TYR A 69 13.48 3.85 -3.00
CA TYR A 69 14.44 3.83 -4.10
C TYR A 69 15.87 4.12 -3.66
N ARG A 70 16.06 5.04 -2.69
CA ARG A 70 17.37 5.28 -2.05
C ARG A 70 17.94 4.05 -1.34
N ARG A 71 17.11 3.05 -1.04
CA ARG A 71 17.49 1.78 -0.39
C ARG A 71 17.61 0.62 -1.40
N GLY A 72 17.51 0.90 -2.70
CA GLY A 72 17.66 -0.10 -3.76
C GLY A 72 16.38 -0.84 -4.13
N TRP A 73 15.22 -0.35 -3.68
CA TRP A 73 13.93 -0.76 -4.24
C TRP A 73 13.77 -0.14 -5.63
N VAL A 74 12.97 -0.77 -6.48
CA VAL A 74 12.70 -0.27 -7.84
C VAL A 74 11.23 -0.39 -8.18
N GLU A 75 10.70 0.59 -8.92
CA GLU A 75 9.44 0.38 -9.65
C GLU A 75 9.65 -0.76 -10.65
N LYS A 76 8.69 -1.69 -10.74
CA LYS A 76 8.87 -2.88 -11.58
C LYS A 76 7.61 -3.36 -12.25
N GLN A 77 7.63 -3.32 -13.58
CA GLN A 77 6.71 -4.07 -14.43
C GLN A 77 7.23 -5.48 -14.70
N PHE A 78 6.39 -6.49 -14.46
CA PHE A 78 6.69 -7.87 -14.81
C PHE A 78 5.94 -8.28 -16.06
N HIS A 79 6.65 -8.53 -17.15
CA HIS A 79 6.03 -9.07 -18.36
C HIS A 79 5.79 -10.56 -18.14
N THR A 80 4.53 -10.99 -18.23
CA THR A 80 4.14 -12.38 -18.01
C THR A 80 3.40 -12.92 -19.23
N ALA A 81 3.60 -14.20 -19.53
CA ALA A 81 2.94 -14.87 -20.63
C ALA A 81 2.68 -16.34 -20.27
N ILE A 82 1.59 -16.87 -20.79
CA ILE A 82 1.20 -18.28 -20.64
C ILE A 82 1.43 -18.94 -21.99
N SER A 83 2.17 -20.05 -22.00
CA SER A 83 2.43 -20.85 -23.20
C SER A 83 1.74 -22.21 -23.08
N VAL A 84 0.81 -22.50 -24.00
CA VAL A 84 0.10 -23.78 -24.10
C VAL A 84 0.26 -24.31 -25.52
N ASP A 85 0.81 -25.52 -25.67
CA ASP A 85 1.02 -26.20 -26.97
C ASP A 85 1.72 -25.32 -28.04
N GLY A 86 2.64 -24.45 -27.60
CA GLY A 86 3.40 -23.54 -28.47
C GLY A 86 2.68 -22.24 -28.81
N VAL A 87 1.44 -22.04 -28.37
CA VAL A 87 0.74 -20.76 -28.43
C VAL A 87 1.04 -19.97 -27.17
N THR A 88 1.62 -18.78 -27.33
CA THR A 88 1.92 -17.87 -26.22
C THR A 88 0.93 -16.72 -26.20
N GLU A 89 0.27 -16.52 -25.07
CA GLU A 89 -0.60 -15.37 -24.82
C GLU A 89 -0.01 -14.52 -23.68
N GLU A 90 0.17 -13.22 -23.94
CA GLU A 90 0.60 -12.29 -22.92
C GLU A 90 -0.49 -12.08 -21.88
N THR A 91 -0.09 -12.16 -20.61
CA THR A 91 -0.98 -11.87 -19.48
C THR A 91 -0.64 -10.46 -18.98
N PRO A 92 -1.60 -9.52 -19.01
CA PRO A 92 -1.36 -8.16 -18.55
C PRO A 92 -1.08 -8.15 -17.05
N THR A 93 -0.05 -7.39 -16.67
CA THR A 93 0.29 -7.09 -15.27
C THR A 93 0.24 -5.58 -15.03
N HIS A 94 0.24 -5.21 -13.76
CA HIS A 94 0.42 -3.83 -13.33
C HIS A 94 1.82 -3.63 -12.76
N ASP A 95 2.33 -2.41 -12.89
CA ASP A 95 3.61 -2.02 -12.31
C ASP A 95 3.52 -2.08 -10.78
N ILE A 96 4.53 -2.67 -10.13
CA ILE A 96 4.64 -2.60 -8.68
C ILE A 96 5.37 -1.31 -8.33
N ASP A 97 4.76 -0.46 -7.49
CA ASP A 97 5.32 0.84 -7.07
C ASP A 97 6.75 0.67 -6.51
N CYS A 98 6.96 -0.32 -5.63
CA CYS A 98 8.27 -0.65 -5.05
C CYS A 98 8.48 -2.17 -4.93
N TYR A 99 9.48 -2.70 -5.63
CA TYR A 99 9.86 -4.11 -5.60
C TYR A 99 11.31 -4.31 -5.14
N ARG A 100 11.54 -5.26 -4.24
CA ARG A 100 12.87 -5.73 -3.84
C ARG A 100 12.80 -7.17 -3.36
N ASN A 101 13.71 -8.02 -3.85
CA ASN A 101 13.92 -9.38 -3.33
C ASN A 101 12.62 -10.18 -3.09
N ARG A 102 11.70 -10.20 -4.08
CA ARG A 102 10.42 -10.91 -4.03
C ARG A 102 9.39 -10.33 -3.04
N VAL A 103 9.66 -9.16 -2.46
CA VAL A 103 8.69 -8.34 -1.73
C VAL A 103 8.18 -7.25 -2.66
N ALA A 104 6.86 -7.15 -2.79
CA ALA A 104 6.18 -6.16 -3.61
C ALA A 104 5.38 -5.21 -2.72
N VAL A 105 5.59 -3.90 -2.87
CA VAL A 105 4.91 -2.86 -2.09
C VAL A 105 4.07 -2.02 -3.04
N GLU A 106 2.81 -1.82 -2.69
CA GLU A 106 1.84 -0.97 -3.40
C GLU A 106 1.36 0.14 -2.47
N LEU A 107 1.39 1.39 -2.93
CA LEU A 107 1.04 2.58 -2.16
C LEU A 107 -0.23 3.24 -2.68
N GLU A 108 -1.29 3.15 -1.89
CA GLU A 108 -2.62 3.62 -2.25
C GLU A 108 -3.06 4.85 -1.44
N TRP A 109 -3.03 6.02 -2.09
CA TRP A 109 -3.31 7.31 -1.44
C TRP A 109 -4.65 7.94 -1.83
N ASN A 110 -5.13 7.83 -3.08
CA ASN A 110 -6.34 8.57 -3.48
C ASN A 110 -7.13 8.01 -4.67
N ASN A 111 -6.84 6.80 -5.11
CA ASN A 111 -7.53 6.23 -6.25
C ASN A 111 -8.96 5.76 -5.89
N LYS A 112 -9.78 5.53 -6.93
CA LYS A 112 -11.14 4.99 -6.78
C LYS A 112 -11.09 3.48 -6.51
N ASP A 113 -12.24 2.88 -6.24
CA ASP A 113 -12.38 1.49 -5.74
C ASP A 113 -11.74 0.32 -6.54
N PRO A 114 -11.52 0.34 -7.87
CA PRO A 114 -10.98 -0.86 -8.54
C PRO A 114 -9.48 -1.11 -8.29
N PHE A 115 -8.78 -0.21 -7.59
CA PHE A 115 -7.32 -0.27 -7.46
C PHE A 115 -6.88 -1.37 -6.50
N TYR A 116 -7.53 -1.52 -5.34
CA TYR A 116 -7.24 -2.65 -4.46
C TYR A 116 -7.46 -4.02 -5.12
N ASP A 117 -8.52 -4.16 -5.91
CA ASP A 117 -8.78 -5.42 -6.61
C ASP A 117 -7.67 -5.72 -7.61
N ARG A 118 -7.19 -4.70 -8.32
CA ARG A 118 -6.06 -4.80 -9.25
C ARG A 118 -4.75 -5.16 -8.55
N ASP A 119 -4.40 -4.45 -7.49
CA ASP A 119 -3.11 -4.62 -6.80
C ASP A 119 -3.06 -5.97 -6.07
N LEU A 120 -4.14 -6.36 -5.38
CA LEU A 120 -4.25 -7.69 -4.77
C LEU A 120 -4.22 -8.81 -5.83
N ASN A 121 -4.88 -8.61 -6.97
CA ASN A 121 -4.81 -9.58 -8.06
C ASN A 121 -3.40 -9.66 -8.68
N ASN A 122 -2.67 -8.55 -8.74
CA ASN A 122 -1.29 -8.51 -9.20
C ASN A 122 -0.39 -9.31 -8.24
N PHE A 123 -0.55 -9.13 -6.92
CA PHE A 123 0.13 -9.95 -5.92
C PHE A 123 -0.19 -11.44 -6.06
N ARG A 124 -1.47 -11.79 -6.27
CA ARG A 124 -1.91 -13.17 -6.51
C ARG A 124 -1.16 -13.79 -7.70
N LEU A 125 -1.21 -13.12 -8.85
CA LEU A 125 -0.59 -13.61 -10.08
C LEU A 125 0.92 -13.79 -9.92
N LEU A 126 1.61 -12.77 -9.40
CA LEU A 126 3.06 -12.80 -9.23
C LEU A 126 3.50 -13.80 -8.17
N TYR A 127 2.67 -14.08 -7.18
CA TYR A 127 2.89 -15.14 -6.20
C TYR A 127 2.79 -16.52 -6.84
N ASP A 128 1.73 -16.78 -7.61
CA ASP A 128 1.54 -18.06 -8.30
C ASP A 128 2.66 -18.34 -9.32
N LEU A 129 3.19 -17.27 -9.95
CA LEU A 129 4.36 -17.32 -10.84
C LEU A 129 5.71 -17.41 -10.10
N ARG A 130 5.70 -17.44 -8.76
CA ARG A 130 6.90 -17.49 -7.91
C ARG A 130 7.84 -16.32 -8.20
N VAL A 131 7.29 -15.14 -8.43
CA VAL A 131 8.05 -13.89 -8.58
C VAL A 131 8.02 -13.09 -7.27
N VAL A 132 6.85 -13.04 -6.63
CA VAL A 132 6.61 -12.38 -5.34
C VAL A 132 6.33 -13.45 -4.29
N ASP A 133 6.82 -13.27 -3.08
CA ASP A 133 6.51 -14.15 -1.93
C ASP A 133 5.63 -13.44 -0.90
N VAL A 134 5.69 -12.11 -0.83
CA VAL A 134 4.87 -11.28 0.08
C VAL A 134 4.49 -9.98 -0.61
N GLY A 135 3.20 -9.64 -0.57
CA GLY A 135 2.68 -8.32 -0.90
C GLY A 135 2.60 -7.43 0.32
N VAL A 136 2.87 -6.14 0.16
CA VAL A 136 2.77 -5.12 1.20
C VAL A 136 1.87 -4.00 0.69
N MET A 137 0.79 -3.73 1.42
CA MET A 137 -0.12 -2.62 1.11
C MET A 137 0.17 -1.46 2.05
N VAL A 138 0.47 -0.29 1.51
CA VAL A 138 0.53 0.96 2.28
C VAL A 138 -0.71 1.78 1.90
N THR A 139 -1.57 2.06 2.86
CA THR A 139 -2.84 2.76 2.61
C THR A 139 -3.24 3.63 3.79
N ARG A 140 -4.33 4.39 3.67
CA ARG A 140 -4.92 5.15 4.78
C ARG A 140 -5.74 4.24 5.69
N SER A 141 -5.64 4.47 6.99
CA SER A 141 -6.64 3.97 7.93
C SER A 141 -7.99 4.65 7.68
N THR A 142 -9.06 3.99 8.12
CA THR A 142 -10.40 4.58 8.08
C THR A 142 -10.50 5.81 8.99
N SER A 143 -9.76 5.83 10.12
CA SER A 143 -9.70 6.99 11.02
C SER A 143 -9.05 8.20 10.35
N LEU A 144 -7.96 8.01 9.60
CA LEU A 144 -7.33 9.09 8.84
C LEU A 144 -8.27 9.63 7.77
N MET A 145 -8.97 8.77 7.02
CA MET A 145 -9.94 9.22 6.02
C MET A 145 -11.04 10.08 6.66
N GLN A 146 -11.59 9.65 7.80
CA GLN A 146 -12.59 10.42 8.54
C GLN A 146 -12.04 11.74 9.08
N TRP A 147 -10.80 11.75 9.56
CA TRP A 147 -10.11 12.94 10.03
C TRP A 147 -9.88 13.93 8.89
N LEU A 148 -9.39 13.47 7.74
CA LEU A 148 -9.20 14.30 6.53
C LEU A 148 -10.52 14.90 6.04
N ARG A 149 -11.60 14.12 6.05
CA ARG A 149 -12.94 14.59 5.68
C ARG A 149 -13.44 15.66 6.65
N THR A 150 -13.28 15.46 7.95
CA THR A 150 -13.66 16.43 8.98
C THR A 150 -12.88 17.73 8.82
N ASN A 151 -11.57 17.62 8.60
CA ASN A 151 -10.65 18.76 8.55
C ASN A 151 -10.44 19.37 7.15
N HIS A 152 -11.24 19.01 6.16
CA HIS A 152 -11.12 19.50 4.77
C HIS A 152 -10.97 21.03 4.65
N LYS A 153 -11.68 21.82 5.48
CA LYS A 153 -11.58 23.29 5.49
C LYS A 153 -10.19 23.77 5.92
N MET A 154 -9.60 23.16 6.95
CA MET A 154 -8.24 23.48 7.41
C MET A 154 -7.20 23.14 6.35
N LEU A 155 -7.48 22.13 5.53
CA LEU A 155 -6.63 21.67 4.45
C LEU A 155 -6.94 22.37 3.11
N GLU A 156 -7.78 23.40 3.10
CA GLU A 156 -8.20 24.11 1.88
C GLU A 156 -8.77 23.19 0.78
N LYS A 157 -9.39 22.08 1.18
CA LYS A 157 -10.01 21.11 0.27
C LYS A 157 -11.52 21.28 0.20
N ALA A 158 -12.06 20.97 -0.99
CA ALA A 158 -13.49 20.91 -1.20
C ALA A 158 -14.14 19.82 -0.33
N PRO A 159 -15.39 20.01 0.11
CA PRO A 159 -16.12 18.95 0.78
C PRO A 159 -16.22 17.73 -0.15
N GLY A 160 -15.95 16.54 0.38
CA GLY A 160 -15.99 15.28 -0.37
C GLY A 160 -14.69 14.88 -1.08
N THR A 161 -13.62 15.69 -1.03
CA THR A 161 -12.28 15.29 -1.56
C THR A 161 -11.81 13.97 -0.95
N TYR A 162 -12.04 13.76 0.34
CA TYR A 162 -11.72 12.53 1.07
C TYR A 162 -13.00 11.75 1.41
N GLY A 163 -13.84 11.56 0.39
CA GLY A 163 -15.13 10.88 0.54
C GLY A 163 -14.99 9.37 0.78
N ALA A 164 -16.11 8.74 1.13
CA ALA A 164 -16.19 7.29 1.31
C ALA A 164 -15.90 6.49 0.02
N SER A 165 -15.81 7.13 -1.15
CA SER A 165 -15.40 6.51 -2.42
C SER A 165 -13.88 6.37 -2.59
N THR A 166 -13.10 6.88 -1.64
CA THR A 166 -11.64 6.88 -1.70
C THR A 166 -11.04 5.63 -1.03
N THR A 167 -9.79 5.30 -1.33
CA THR A 167 -9.06 4.18 -0.72
C THR A 167 -8.85 4.38 0.79
N HIS A 168 -9.32 3.43 1.59
CA HIS A 168 -9.02 3.31 3.03
C HIS A 168 -9.15 1.84 3.47
N PHE A 169 -8.71 1.53 4.69
CA PHE A 169 -8.62 0.15 5.18
C PHE A 169 -9.97 -0.61 5.16
N ASP A 170 -11.09 -0.02 5.59
CA ASP A 170 -12.40 -0.72 5.57
C ASP A 170 -12.86 -1.14 4.15
N LYS A 171 -12.27 -0.57 3.09
CA LYS A 171 -12.47 -1.03 1.71
C LYS A 171 -11.50 -2.12 1.28
N LEU A 172 -10.28 -2.11 1.83
CA LEU A 172 -9.25 -3.10 1.54
C LEU A 172 -9.55 -4.43 2.24
N GLU A 173 -9.92 -4.37 3.52
CA GLU A 173 -10.16 -5.55 4.36
C GLU A 173 -11.13 -6.57 3.73
N PRO A 174 -12.34 -6.20 3.28
CA PRO A 174 -13.25 -7.17 2.68
C PRO A 174 -12.71 -7.81 1.40
N ARG A 175 -11.78 -7.15 0.68
CA ARG A 175 -11.14 -7.72 -0.51
C ARG A 175 -10.05 -8.73 -0.14
N ILE A 176 -9.27 -8.43 0.90
CA ILE A 176 -8.29 -9.39 1.46
C ILE A 176 -9.03 -10.64 1.96
N LEU A 177 -10.06 -10.45 2.79
CA LEU A 177 -10.86 -11.54 3.35
C LEU A 177 -11.67 -12.29 2.28
N GLY A 178 -12.11 -11.60 1.23
CA GLY A 178 -12.76 -12.17 0.07
C GLY A 178 -11.82 -12.94 -0.87
N GLY A 179 -10.51 -12.98 -0.57
CA GLY A 179 -9.54 -13.76 -1.33
C GLY A 179 -8.93 -13.03 -2.54
N GLY A 180 -8.98 -11.69 -2.59
CA GLY A 180 -8.42 -10.90 -3.68
C GLY A 180 -6.93 -11.16 -3.94
N ALA A 181 -6.15 -11.43 -2.89
CA ALA A 181 -4.73 -11.79 -2.99
C ALA A 181 -4.49 -13.30 -3.29
N GLY A 182 -5.55 -14.09 -3.41
CA GLY A 182 -5.47 -15.54 -3.61
C GLY A 182 -4.55 -16.23 -2.61
N GLY A 183 -3.46 -16.83 -3.09
CA GLY A 183 -2.40 -17.49 -2.33
C GLY A 183 -1.53 -16.57 -1.48
N CYS A 184 -1.31 -15.34 -1.96
CA CYS A 184 -0.23 -14.45 -1.53
C CYS A 184 -0.42 -13.96 -0.08
N PRO A 185 0.59 -14.10 0.79
CA PRO A 185 0.67 -13.38 2.06
C PRO A 185 0.70 -11.87 1.86
N VAL A 186 -0.11 -11.14 2.64
CA VAL A 186 -0.20 -9.68 2.55
C VAL A 186 0.01 -9.05 3.93
N PHE A 187 0.91 -8.08 4.01
CA PHE A 187 1.06 -7.23 5.19
C PHE A 187 0.54 -5.82 4.88
N VAL A 188 -0.29 -5.26 5.73
CA VAL A 188 -0.89 -3.93 5.51
C VAL A 188 -0.36 -2.95 6.54
N PHE A 189 0.12 -1.80 6.07
CA PHE A 189 0.41 -0.62 6.86
C PHE A 189 -0.66 0.45 6.57
N ALA A 190 -1.54 0.68 7.54
CA ALA A 190 -2.57 1.71 7.43
C ALA A 190 -2.19 2.96 8.24
N MET A 191 -1.84 4.05 7.55
CA MET A 191 -1.45 5.32 8.19
C MET A 191 -2.63 5.98 8.90
N THR A 192 -2.40 6.48 10.11
CA THR A 192 -3.41 7.17 10.92
C THR A 192 -3.21 8.69 10.91
N GLU A 193 -4.19 9.41 11.44
CA GLU A 193 -4.15 10.85 11.69
C GLU A 193 -3.00 11.29 12.61
N GLN A 194 -2.41 10.38 13.39
CA GLN A 194 -1.26 10.68 14.26
C GLN A 194 0.01 11.01 13.46
N LEU A 195 0.07 10.64 12.17
CA LEU A 195 1.19 11.01 11.29
C LEU A 195 1.09 12.44 10.78
N TYR A 196 -0.03 13.13 11.01
CA TYR A 196 -0.21 14.52 10.60
C TYR A 196 0.75 15.46 11.35
N VAL A 197 1.41 16.34 10.61
CA VAL A 197 2.26 17.41 11.14
C VAL A 197 1.82 18.73 10.53
N ASP A 198 1.58 19.72 11.38
CA ASP A 198 1.32 21.10 10.95
C ASP A 198 2.67 21.81 10.76
N ASP A 199 3.05 22.05 9.50
CA ASP A 199 4.36 22.58 9.08
C ASP A 199 4.30 24.03 8.55
N ARG A 200 3.24 24.77 8.92
CA ARG A 200 3.01 26.17 8.54
C ARG A 200 3.70 27.20 9.42
#